data_AF-A0A9E7CNJ9-F1
#
_entry.id   AF-A0A9E7CNJ9-F1
#
_cell.length_a   1.000
_cell.length_b   1.000
_cell.length_c   1.000
_cell.angle_alpha   90.00
_cell.angle_beta   90.00
_cell.angle_gamma   90.00
#
_symmetry.space_group_name_H-M   'P 1'
#
loop_
_entity.id
_entity.type
_entity.pdbx_description
1 polymer ?
#
loop_
_entity_poly.entity_id
_entity_poly.type
_entity_poly.pdbx_seq_one_letter_code
_entity_poly.pdbx_strand_id
1 'polypeptide(L)'
;METVNKAFTLIELLVVVVIIGILVAIALPNFIKIKDKAREAEVKQNLHAIQLSLERYSTDEDGIYPFCLYGGESLLNMGSVNGINPQYQWRV
;
A
#
# COMPACT_ATOMS: atom_id res chain seq x y z
N MET A 1 13.68 -47.72 35.60
CA MET A 1 12.71 -46.72 35.12
C MET A 1 12.54 -46.97 33.62
N GLU A 2 11.48 -47.65 33.22
CA GLU A 2 11.22 -47.95 31.79
C GLU A 2 10.60 -46.71 31.13
N THR A 3 11.29 -46.14 30.14
CA THR A 3 10.82 -44.99 29.37
C THR A 3 9.94 -45.47 28.22
N VAL A 4 8.63 -45.27 28.34
CA VAL A 4 7.66 -45.63 27.30
C VAL A 4 7.87 -44.73 26.07
N ASN A 5 8.41 -45.30 25.00
CA ASN A 5 8.43 -44.65 23.69
C ASN A 5 7.08 -44.83 23.00
N LYS A 6 6.37 -43.72 22.76
CA LYS A 6 5.08 -43.70 22.05
C LYS A 6 5.33 -43.85 20.55
N ALA A 7 4.90 -44.97 19.97
CA ALA A 7 4.86 -45.14 18.53
C ALA A 7 3.63 -44.39 17.97
N PHE A 8 3.85 -43.50 16.99
CA PHE A 8 2.79 -42.77 16.29
C PHE A 8 2.13 -43.68 15.26
N THR A 9 0.80 -43.66 15.17
CA THR A 9 0.11 -44.48 14.17
C THR A 9 0.04 -43.74 12.83
N LEU A 10 0.16 -44.47 11.72
CA LEU A 10 0.01 -43.87 10.38
C LEU A 10 -1.39 -43.29 10.15
N ILE A 11 -2.41 -43.86 10.81
CA ILE A 11 -3.79 -43.39 10.71
C ILE A 11 -4.00 -42.03 11.40
N GLU A 12 -3.30 -41.78 12.52
CA GLU A 12 -3.31 -40.46 13.18
C GLU A 12 -2.77 -39.37 12.25
N LEU A 13 -1.71 -39.66 11.50
CA LEU A 13 -1.17 -38.68 10.56
C LEU A 13 -2.06 -38.53 9.32
N LEU A 14 -2.65 -39.64 8.84
CA LEU A 14 -3.53 -39.64 7.67
C LEU A 14 -4.79 -38.79 7.87
N VAL A 15 -5.48 -38.93 9.00
CA VAL A 15 -6.70 -38.14 9.25
C VAL A 15 -6.40 -36.65 9.36
N VAL A 16 -5.23 -36.29 9.90
CA VAL A 16 -4.81 -34.89 10.05
C VAL A 16 -4.58 -34.22 8.70
N VAL A 17 -3.85 -34.86 7.78
CA VAL A 17 -3.62 -34.27 6.45
C VAL A 17 -4.90 -34.18 5.62
N VAL A 18 -5.84 -35.11 5.82
CA VAL A 18 -7.17 -35.05 5.20
C VAL A 18 -7.95 -33.83 5.70
N ILE A 19 -8.00 -33.60 7.02
CA ILE A 19 -8.68 -32.44 7.60
C ILE A 19 -8.03 -31.13 7.13
N ILE A 20 -6.69 -31.03 7.16
CA ILE A 20 -5.96 -29.85 6.66
C ILE A 20 -6.23 -29.63 5.18
N GLY A 21 -6.27 -30.70 4.37
CA GLY A 21 -6.58 -30.63 2.95
C GLY A 21 -7.96 -30.05 2.67
N ILE A 22 -8.98 -30.46 3.42
CA ILE A 22 -10.35 -29.92 3.31
C ILE A 22 -10.38 -28.42 3.65
N LEU A 23 -9.70 -28.03 4.74
CA LEU A 23 -9.63 -26.63 5.15
C LEU A 23 -8.95 -25.76 4.09
N VAL A 24 -7.80 -26.21 3.56
CA VAL A 24 -7.04 -25.48 2.53
C VAL A 24 -7.83 -25.39 1.22
N ALA A 25 -8.53 -26.45 0.82
CA ALA A 25 -9.34 -26.46 -0.39
C ALA A 25 -10.41 -25.36 -0.41
N ILE A 26 -11.01 -25.07 0.75
CA ILE A 26 -12.02 -23.99 0.90
C ILE A 26 -11.33 -22.62 1.10
N ALA A 27 -10.25 -22.58 1.87
CA ALA A 27 -9.61 -21.32 2.25
C ALA A 27 -8.82 -20.66 1.11
N LEU A 28 -8.09 -21.44 0.31
CA LEU A 28 -7.19 -20.94 -0.74
C LEU A 28 -7.90 -20.11 -1.83
N PRO A 29 -9.03 -20.53 -2.42
CA PRO A 29 -9.70 -19.72 -3.44
C PRO A 29 -10.25 -18.40 -2.87
N ASN A 30 -10.69 -18.40 -1.60
CA ASN A 30 -11.14 -17.18 -0.95
C ASN A 30 -9.97 -16.23 -0.64
N PHE A 31 -8.83 -16.78 -0.22
CA PHE A 31 -7.62 -16.01 0.08
C PHE A 31 -7.12 -15.21 -1.13
N ILE A 32 -7.15 -15.79 -2.33
CA ILE A 32 -6.74 -15.09 -3.57
C ILE A 32 -7.63 -13.87 -3.82
N LYS A 33 -8.95 -14.02 -3.72
CA LYS A 33 -9.92 -12.93 -3.90
C LYS A 33 -9.72 -11.81 -2.87
N ILE A 34 -9.47 -12.16 -1.62
CA ILE A 34 -9.22 -11.19 -0.54
C ILE A 34 -7.93 -10.41 -0.81
N LYS A 35 -6.87 -11.08 -1.29
CA LYS A 35 -5.60 -10.44 -1.62
C LYS A 35 -5.75 -9.38 -2.72
N ASP A 36 -6.50 -9.69 -3.77
CA ASP A 36 -6.73 -8.73 -4.86
C ASP A 36 -7.58 -7.55 -4.40
N LYS A 37 -8.63 -7.80 -3.61
CA LYS A 37 -9.41 -6.74 -2.96
C LYS A 37 -8.57 -5.87 -2.01
N ALA A 38 -7.62 -6.46 -1.29
CA ALA A 38 -6.73 -5.72 -0.40
C ALA A 38 -5.83 -4.76 -1.19
N ARG A 39 -5.29 -5.18 -2.34
CA ARG A 39 -4.51 -4.32 -3.23
C ARG A 39 -5.35 -3.18 -3.80
N GLU A 40 -6.57 -3.46 -4.23
CA GLU A 40 -7.50 -2.43 -4.70
C GLU A 40 -7.81 -1.42 -3.59
N ALA A 41 -8.09 -1.91 -2.38
CA ALA A 41 -8.34 -1.07 -1.20
C ALA A 41 -7.13 -0.19 -0.85
N GLU A 42 -5.91 -0.73 -0.94
CA GLU A 42 -4.67 0.02 -0.70
C GLU A 42 -4.50 1.17 -1.69
N VAL A 43 -4.65 0.91 -3.00
CA VAL A 43 -4.58 1.97 -4.02
C VAL A 43 -5.64 3.03 -3.78
N LYS A 44 -6.88 2.62 -3.50
CA LYS A 44 -7.98 3.54 -3.19
C LYS A 44 -7.68 4.39 -1.96
N GLN A 45 -7.13 3.80 -0.91
CA GLN A 45 -6.75 4.51 0.31
C GLN A 45 -5.63 5.52 0.04
N ASN A 46 -4.61 5.14 -0.74
CA ASN A 46 -3.52 6.04 -1.10
C ASN A 46 -4.01 7.24 -1.93
N LEU A 47 -4.86 6.99 -2.92
CA LEU A 47 -5.46 8.07 -3.72
C LEU A 47 -6.33 9.00 -2.86
N HIS A 48 -7.11 8.44 -1.93
CA HIS A 48 -7.91 9.24 -1.01
C HIS A 48 -7.03 10.10 -0.08
N ALA A 49 -5.90 9.56 0.39
CA ALA A 49 -4.94 10.32 1.19
C ALA A 49 -4.33 11.49 0.39
N ILE A 50 -3.98 11.26 -0.87
CA ILE A 50 -3.50 12.31 -1.78
C ILE A 50 -4.59 13.37 -2.01
N GLN A 51 -5.81 12.96 -2.33
CA GLN A 51 -6.94 13.87 -2.52
C GLN A 51 -7.13 14.77 -1.29
N LEU A 52 -7.13 14.20 -0.09
CA LEU A 52 -7.26 14.97 1.15
C LEU A 52 -6.11 15.96 1.33
N SER A 53 -4.88 15.57 0.98
CA SER A 53 -3.73 16.48 1.05
C SER A 53 -3.85 17.64 0.05
N LEU A 54 -4.38 17.38 -1.14
CA LEU A 54 -4.62 18.41 -2.16
C LEU A 54 -5.74 19.36 -1.74
N GLU A 55 -6.83 18.83 -1.17
CA GLU A 55 -7.94 19.65 -0.67
C GLU A 55 -7.50 20.54 0.51
N ARG A 56 -6.63 20.03 1.39
CA ARG A 56 -6.00 20.84 2.45
C ARG A 56 -5.16 21.97 1.88
N TYR A 57 -4.27 21.68 0.93
CA TYR A 57 -3.46 22.69 0.27
C TYR A 57 -4.32 23.76 -0.41
N SER A 58 -5.37 23.34 -1.13
CA SER A 58 -6.31 24.24 -1.78
C SER A 58 -7.06 25.13 -0.79
N THR A 59 -7.40 24.60 0.39
CA THR A 59 -8.02 25.39 1.46
C THR A 59 -7.08 26.47 2.01
N ASP A 60 -5.78 26.17 2.10
CA ASP A 60 -4.77 27.10 2.62
C ASP A 60 -4.40 28.19 1.59
N GLU A 61 -4.49 27.88 0.29
CA GLU A 61 -4.06 28.75 -0.83
C GLU A 61 -5.27 29.29 -1.64
N ASP A 62 -6.34 29.70 -0.95
CA ASP A 62 -7.52 30.36 -1.55
C ASP A 62 -8.14 29.64 -2.76
N GLY A 63 -8.19 28.30 -2.72
CA GLY A 63 -8.78 27.45 -3.75
C GLY A 63 -7.81 27.00 -4.84
N ILE A 64 -6.52 27.32 -4.74
CA ILE A 64 -5.51 26.99 -5.76
C ILE A 64 -4.88 25.61 -5.49
N TYR A 65 -4.90 24.71 -6.48
CA TYR A 65 -4.23 23.40 -6.39
C TYR A 65 -2.76 23.47 -6.85
N PRO A 66 -1.88 22.54 -6.40
CA PRO A 66 -0.47 22.55 -6.77
C PRO A 66 -0.21 22.46 -8.29
N PHE A 67 0.77 23.23 -8.77
CA PHE A 67 1.07 23.36 -10.21
C PHE A 67 1.45 22.03 -10.89
N CYS A 68 1.99 21.07 -10.13
CA CYS A 68 2.40 19.76 -10.64
C CYS A 68 1.22 18.87 -11.09
N LEU A 69 -0.02 19.25 -10.78
CA LEU A 69 -1.23 18.53 -11.21
C LEU A 69 -1.69 18.91 -12.64
N TYR A 70 -1.19 20.02 -13.21
CA TYR A 70 -1.65 20.58 -14.50
C TYR A 70 -1.03 19.93 -15.75
N GLY A 71 -0.32 18.80 -15.61
CA GLY A 71 0.17 18.03 -16.77
C GLY A 71 1.16 18.77 -17.67
N GLY A 72 1.98 19.66 -17.09
CA GLY A 72 3.00 20.42 -17.82
C GLY A 72 4.41 20.06 -17.35
N GLU A 73 5.22 19.57 -18.29
CA GLU A 73 6.66 19.35 -18.18
C GLU A 73 7.37 20.44 -17.37
N SER A 74 8.01 20.13 -16.22
CA SER A 74 8.90 21.09 -15.53
C SER A 74 9.72 20.46 -14.38
N LEU A 75 10.47 19.37 -14.58
CA LEU A 75 11.56 19.02 -13.63
C LEU A 75 12.88 18.57 -14.27
N LEU A 76 12.89 18.11 -15.53
CA LEU A 76 14.15 17.99 -16.29
C LEU A 76 14.62 19.33 -16.91
N ASN A 77 13.81 20.39 -16.77
CA ASN A 77 14.21 21.77 -17.00
C ASN A 77 13.94 22.64 -15.74
N MET A 78 14.16 22.07 -14.55
CA MET A 78 14.39 22.87 -13.34
C MET A 78 15.89 23.02 -13.06
N GLY A 79 16.68 23.09 -14.14
CA GLY A 79 18.07 23.57 -14.15
C GLY A 79 18.23 24.92 -14.84
N SER A 80 17.16 25.51 -15.39
CA SER A 80 17.22 26.82 -16.04
C SER A 80 15.89 27.60 -15.97
N VAL A 81 15.22 27.59 -14.81
CA VAL A 81 14.43 28.78 -14.43
C VAL A 81 15.34 29.64 -13.57
N ASN A 82 16.23 30.35 -14.25
CA ASN A 82 16.95 31.47 -13.69
C ASN A 82 15.95 32.59 -13.36
N GLY A 83 15.70 32.78 -12.06
CA GLY A 83 15.25 34.04 -11.46
C GLY A 83 13.75 34.34 -11.50
N ILE A 84 13.04 34.14 -10.38
CA ILE A 84 12.56 35.21 -9.47
C ILE A 84 11.72 34.62 -8.33
N ASN A 85 12.29 34.55 -7.12
CA ASN A 85 11.52 34.83 -5.91
C ASN A 85 12.06 36.16 -5.34
N PRO A 86 11.31 37.28 -5.46
CA PRO A 86 11.76 38.58 -4.97
C PRO A 86 11.74 38.72 -3.43
N GLN A 87 11.28 37.73 -2.67
CA GLN A 87 11.02 37.90 -1.22
C GLN A 87 12.15 37.45 -0.28
N TYR A 88 13.24 36.87 -0.79
CA TYR A 88 14.38 36.43 0.04
C TYR A 88 15.74 36.92 -0.47
N GLN A 89 15.81 38.14 -1.01
CA GLN A 89 17.08 38.77 -1.41
C GLN A 89 17.64 39.63 -0.26
N TRP A 90 18.24 38.99 0.75
CA TRP A 90 18.88 39.70 1.87
C TRP A 90 20.20 40.36 1.44
N ARG A 91 20.17 41.69 1.53
CA ARG A 91 21.25 42.67 1.52
C ARG A 91 22.65 42.13 1.84
N VAL A 92 23.55 42.25 0.86
CA VAL A 92 24.85 42.95 0.95
C VAL A 92 25.11 43.65 -0.38
#